data_AF-A0A1R3VBK4-F1
#
_entry.id   AF-A0A1R3VBK4-F1
#
_cell.length_a   1.000
_cell.length_b   1.000
_cell.length_c   1.000
_cell.angle_alpha   90.00
_cell.angle_beta   90.00
_cell.angle_gamma   90.00
#
_symmetry.space_group_name_H-M   'P 1'
#
loop_
_entity.id
_entity.type
_entity.pdbx_description
1 polymer ?
#
loop_
_entity_poly.entity_id
_entity_poly.type
_entity_poly.pdbx_seq_one_letter_code
_entity_poly.pdbx_strand_id
1 'polypeptide(L)'
;MVLDTRAKQVAGEHHGIVVIGAGFDSVFFLHQFVGRRKARVLVPEWGRHNTDDRQLARRANSNIRDEDAGRSWNYTIGLVGGTNNWFGQTPLFHANDFRLKGHDGIGLDWPISYDDLEPLCCGPGGDPREKLCQVGKIP
;
A
#
# COMPACT_ATOMS: atom_id res chain seq x y z
N MET A 1 -4.12 -18.04 2.97
CA MET A 1 -4.72 -17.23 1.89
C MET A 1 -5.10 -18.17 0.76
N VAL A 2 -6.28 -18.00 0.15
CA VAL A 2 -6.70 -18.76 -1.03
C VAL A 2 -6.80 -17.76 -2.18
N LEU A 3 -6.10 -18.03 -3.28
CA LEU A 3 -6.07 -17.17 -4.47
C LEU A 3 -6.91 -17.79 -5.59
N ASP A 4 -7.11 -17.05 -6.68
CA ASP A 4 -7.82 -17.51 -7.89
C ASP A 4 -9.25 -18.04 -7.65
N THR A 5 -9.89 -17.57 -6.58
CA THR A 5 -11.27 -17.89 -6.25
C THR A 5 -12.20 -17.14 -7.20
N ARG A 6 -13.10 -17.85 -7.87
CA ARG A 6 -14.10 -17.24 -8.77
C ARG A 6 -15.23 -16.64 -7.95
N ALA A 7 -15.79 -15.51 -8.42
CA ALA A 7 -16.91 -14.85 -7.76
C ALA A 7 -18.08 -15.78 -7.40
N LYS A 8 -18.42 -16.72 -8.30
CA LYS A 8 -19.49 -17.72 -8.06
C LYS A 8 -19.24 -18.62 -6.85
N GLN A 9 -17.98 -18.86 -6.47
CA GLN A 9 -17.63 -19.74 -5.35
C GLN A 9 -17.84 -19.07 -3.99
N VAL A 10 -17.92 -17.74 -3.94
CA VAL A 10 -18.07 -16.95 -2.71
C VAL A 10 -19.34 -16.12 -2.69
N ALA A 11 -20.14 -16.21 -3.76
CA ALA A 11 -21.39 -15.47 -3.88
C ALA A 11 -22.40 -15.95 -2.84
N GLY A 12 -23.03 -15.01 -2.14
CA GLY A 12 -24.03 -15.30 -1.09
C GLY A 12 -23.42 -15.72 0.25
N GLU A 13 -22.10 -15.80 0.37
CA GLU A 13 -21.45 -16.11 1.63
C GLU A 13 -21.25 -14.86 2.50
N HIS A 14 -21.38 -15.02 3.82
CA HIS A 14 -21.07 -13.98 4.78
C HIS A 14 -19.55 -13.82 4.97
N HIS A 15 -19.09 -12.57 4.88
CA HIS A 15 -17.72 -12.15 5.13
C HIS A 15 -17.73 -11.09 6.23
N GLY A 16 -16.85 -11.22 7.21
CA GLY A 16 -16.77 -10.25 8.32
C GLY A 16 -16.16 -8.92 7.89
N ILE A 17 -15.38 -8.92 6.80
CA ILE A 17 -14.90 -7.72 6.12
C ILE A 17 -14.67 -8.01 4.65
N VAL A 18 -14.94 -7.02 3.80
CA VAL A 18 -14.62 -7.02 2.38
C VAL A 18 -13.67 -5.85 2.12
N VAL A 19 -12.53 -6.14 1.51
CA VAL A 19 -11.47 -5.16 1.21
C VAL A 19 -11.31 -5.10 -0.29
N ILE A 20 -11.64 -3.97 -0.92
CA ILE A 20 -11.60 -3.84 -2.37
C ILE A 20 -10.20 -3.39 -2.80
N GLY A 21 -9.56 -4.20 -3.65
CA GLY A 21 -8.18 -4.00 -4.08
C GLY A 21 -7.18 -4.66 -3.14
N ALA A 22 -6.24 -5.42 -3.70
CA ALA A 22 -5.21 -6.14 -2.96
C ALA A 22 -3.83 -5.46 -3.11
N GLY A 23 -3.79 -4.13 -2.95
CA GLY A 23 -2.56 -3.34 -2.94
C GLY A 23 -1.85 -3.33 -1.59
N PHE A 24 -0.71 -2.64 -1.53
CA PHE A 24 0.06 -2.51 -0.29
C PHE A 24 -0.77 -1.93 0.86
N ASP A 25 -1.47 -0.82 0.63
CA ASP A 25 -2.23 -0.12 1.69
C ASP A 25 -3.28 -1.03 2.32
N SER A 26 -4.07 -1.69 1.48
CA SER A 26 -5.17 -2.53 1.93
C SER A 26 -4.65 -3.78 2.66
N VAL A 27 -3.57 -4.39 2.16
CA VAL A 27 -2.93 -5.53 2.81
C VAL A 27 -2.24 -5.13 4.12
N PHE A 28 -1.69 -3.92 4.22
CA PHE A 28 -1.11 -3.38 5.45
C PHE A 28 -2.15 -3.27 6.58
N PHE A 29 -3.30 -2.65 6.29
CA PHE A 29 -4.40 -2.59 7.27
C PHE A 29 -4.97 -3.98 7.57
N LEU A 30 -5.10 -4.82 6.54
CA LEU A 30 -5.61 -6.17 6.70
C LEU A 30 -4.70 -7.01 7.60
N HIS A 31 -3.38 -6.91 7.47
CA HIS A 31 -2.40 -7.59 8.30
C HIS A 31 -2.63 -7.30 9.79
N GLN A 32 -2.83 -6.03 10.14
CA GLN A 32 -3.12 -5.65 11.52
C GLN A 32 -4.53 -6.09 11.97
N PHE A 33 -5.51 -6.06 11.06
CA PHE A 33 -6.88 -6.49 11.36
C PHE A 33 -6.97 -7.98 11.68
N VAL A 34 -6.38 -8.85 10.85
CA VAL A 34 -6.45 -10.31 11.05
C VAL A 34 -5.69 -10.78 12.30
N GLY A 35 -4.67 -10.02 12.73
CA GLY A 35 -3.99 -10.25 14.00
C GLY A 35 -4.85 -9.95 15.23
N ARG A 36 -5.88 -9.11 15.09
CA ARG A 36 -6.74 -8.66 16.20
C ARG A 36 -8.13 -9.28 16.19
N ARG A 37 -8.63 -9.70 15.02
CA ARG A 37 -9.99 -10.18 14.82
C ARG A 37 -9.99 -11.44 13.96
N LYS A 38 -10.65 -12.48 14.43
CA LYS A 38 -10.96 -13.66 13.61
C LYS A 38 -12.19 -13.35 12.75
N ALA A 39 -12.00 -13.23 11.45
CA ALA A 39 -13.07 -13.01 10.49
C ALA A 39 -12.75 -13.68 9.15
N ARG A 40 -13.79 -14.04 8.40
CA ARG A 40 -13.65 -14.38 6.98
C ARG A 40 -13.46 -13.07 6.21
N VAL A 41 -12.37 -12.98 5.46
CA VAL A 41 -11.98 -11.79 4.69
C VAL A 41 -12.11 -12.11 3.22
N LEU A 42 -12.83 -11.25 2.47
CA LEU A 42 -12.83 -11.28 1.02
C LEU A 42 -12.03 -10.09 0.49
N VAL A 43 -11.11 -10.35 -0.43
CA VAL A 43 -10.33 -9.30 -1.11
C VAL A 43 -10.52 -9.43 -2.62
N PRO A 44 -11.49 -8.72 -3.21
CA PRO A 44 -11.62 -8.65 -4.66
C PRO A 44 -10.49 -7.81 -5.26
N GLU A 45 -9.75 -8.39 -6.19
CA GLU A 45 -8.69 -7.73 -6.97
C GLU A 45 -9.04 -7.84 -8.46
N TRP A 46 -8.84 -6.75 -9.21
CA TRP A 46 -9.16 -6.74 -10.64
C TRP A 46 -8.14 -7.57 -11.43
N GLY A 47 -6.86 -7.49 -11.05
CA GLY A 47 -5.81 -8.27 -11.68
C GLY A 47 -5.66 -9.68 -11.11
N ARG A 48 -4.73 -10.43 -11.68
CA ARG A 48 -4.36 -11.76 -11.19
C ARG A 48 -3.18 -11.72 -10.24
N HIS A 49 -3.01 -12.79 -9.50
CA HIS A 49 -1.72 -13.13 -8.94
C HIS A 49 -0.79 -13.60 -10.07
N ASN A 50 0.35 -12.94 -10.21
CA ASN A 50 1.39 -13.30 -11.16
C ASN A 50 2.63 -13.68 -10.36
N THR A 51 3.10 -14.93 -10.48
CA THR A 51 4.30 -15.39 -9.77
C THR A 51 5.55 -14.71 -10.30
N ASP A 52 6.55 -14.52 -9.43
CA ASP A 52 7.81 -13.87 -9.79
C ASP A 52 8.48 -14.51 -11.00
N ASP A 53 8.57 -15.85 -11.05
CA ASP A 53 9.12 -16.59 -12.19
C ASP A 53 8.40 -16.24 -13.51
N ARG A 54 7.07 -16.11 -13.48
CA ARG A 54 6.29 -15.71 -14.66
C ARG A 54 6.60 -14.27 -15.03
N GLN A 55 6.68 -13.37 -14.04
CA GLN A 55 6.96 -11.96 -14.28
C GLN A 55 8.33 -11.78 -14.93
N LEU A 56 9.35 -12.48 -14.44
CA LEU A 56 10.70 -12.51 -14.99
C LEU A 56 10.73 -13.10 -16.41
N ALA A 57 10.10 -14.26 -16.62
CA ALA A 57 10.08 -14.93 -17.91
C ALA A 57 9.39 -14.08 -19.00
N ARG A 58 8.31 -13.38 -18.64
CA ARG A 58 7.56 -12.53 -19.58
C ARG A 58 8.03 -11.09 -19.64
N ARG A 59 8.92 -10.68 -18.74
CA ARG A 59 9.29 -9.26 -18.51
C ARG A 59 8.05 -8.37 -18.36
N ALA A 60 7.09 -8.84 -17.58
CA ALA A 60 5.81 -8.15 -17.39
C ALA A 60 5.22 -8.48 -16.01
N ASN A 61 4.80 -7.45 -15.27
CA ASN A 61 4.26 -7.61 -13.93
C ASN A 61 2.82 -8.15 -13.92
N SER A 62 2.05 -7.85 -14.96
CA SER A 62 0.64 -8.24 -15.10
C SER A 62 0.34 -8.93 -16.42
N ASN A 63 -0.86 -9.47 -16.52
CA ASN A 63 -1.50 -9.88 -17.77
C ASN A 63 -2.29 -8.72 -18.42
N ILE A 64 -2.48 -7.61 -17.74
CA ILE A 64 -3.15 -6.40 -18.25
C ILE A 64 -2.07 -5.37 -18.57
N ARG A 65 -2.08 -4.85 -19.81
CA ARG A 65 -1.17 -3.76 -20.22
C ARG A 65 -1.76 -2.41 -19.84
N ASP A 66 -0.92 -1.38 -19.71
CA ASP A 66 -1.40 -0.03 -19.40
C ASP A 66 -2.36 0.53 -20.48
N GLU A 67 -2.10 0.19 -21.76
CA GLU A 67 -3.00 0.49 -22.88
C GLU A 67 -4.40 -0.11 -22.66
N ASP A 68 -4.47 -1.37 -22.23
CA ASP A 68 -5.72 -2.07 -21.95
C ASP A 68 -6.43 -1.51 -20.71
N ALA A 69 -5.68 -0.87 -19.82
CA ALA A 69 -6.18 -0.27 -18.60
C ALA A 69 -6.76 1.14 -18.81
N GLY A 70 -6.64 1.72 -20.01
CA GLY A 70 -7.23 3.01 -20.36
C GLY A 70 -6.62 4.21 -19.62
N ARG A 71 -5.36 4.12 -19.19
CA ARG A 71 -4.65 5.18 -18.45
C ARG A 71 -3.29 5.47 -19.06
N SER A 72 -2.82 6.71 -18.87
CA SER A 72 -1.52 7.18 -19.37
C SER A 72 -0.37 7.04 -18.37
N TRP A 73 -0.65 6.62 -17.14
CA TRP A 73 0.36 6.46 -16.07
C TRP A 73 0.64 4.99 -15.78
N ASN A 74 1.89 4.70 -15.43
CA ASN A 74 2.36 3.35 -15.10
C ASN A 74 1.69 2.85 -13.80
N TYR A 75 0.89 1.80 -13.88
CA TYR A 75 0.36 1.14 -12.70
C TYR A 75 0.15 -0.35 -12.99
N THR A 76 0.55 -1.22 -12.07
CA THR A 76 0.31 -2.66 -12.24
C THR A 76 -1.08 -3.02 -11.70
N ILE A 77 -1.98 -3.52 -12.54
CA ILE A 77 -3.23 -4.17 -12.09
C ILE A 77 -2.92 -5.64 -11.80
N GLY A 78 -2.97 -6.04 -10.53
CA GLY A 78 -2.52 -7.36 -10.07
C GLY A 78 -2.43 -7.41 -8.55
N LEU A 79 -2.21 -8.60 -7.99
CA LEU A 79 -1.92 -8.74 -6.56
C LEU A 79 -0.73 -7.84 -6.18
N VAL A 80 -0.82 -7.15 -5.05
CA VAL A 80 0.15 -6.15 -4.54
C VAL A 80 0.15 -4.81 -5.31
N GLY A 81 -0.53 -4.73 -6.46
CA GLY A 81 -0.83 -3.48 -7.17
C GLY A 81 0.43 -2.70 -7.57
N GLY A 82 0.42 -1.39 -7.30
CA GLY A 82 1.48 -0.44 -7.66
C GLY A 82 2.87 -0.73 -7.08
N THR A 83 2.98 -1.60 -6.07
CA THR A 83 4.28 -1.99 -5.53
C THR A 83 5.09 -2.85 -6.52
N ASN A 84 4.43 -3.53 -7.48
CA ASN A 84 5.14 -4.28 -8.53
C ASN A 84 5.94 -3.38 -9.49
N ASN A 85 5.58 -2.10 -9.61
CA ASN A 85 6.27 -1.13 -10.47
C ASN A 85 6.84 0.05 -9.68
N TRP A 86 7.09 -0.16 -8.39
CA TRP A 86 7.70 0.83 -7.52
C TRP A 86 9.23 0.84 -7.67
N PHE A 87 9.82 2.03 -7.74
CA PHE A 87 11.27 2.23 -7.90
C PHE A 87 12.05 2.27 -6.58
N GLY A 88 11.46 1.79 -5.47
CA GLY A 88 12.11 1.74 -4.16
C GLY A 88 12.34 3.10 -3.50
N GLN A 89 11.77 4.18 -4.02
CA GLN A 89 11.91 5.51 -3.44
C GLN A 89 10.93 5.69 -2.27
N THR A 90 11.45 5.95 -1.07
CA THR A 90 10.71 6.15 0.18
C THR A 90 11.00 7.53 0.80
N PRO A 91 10.64 8.66 0.14
CA PRO A 91 10.78 9.97 0.77
C PRO A 91 9.90 10.06 2.02
N LEU A 92 10.43 10.68 3.07
CA LEU A 92 9.67 10.98 4.29
C LEU A 92 8.93 12.31 4.14
N PHE A 93 7.81 12.44 4.84
CA PHE A 93 7.05 13.70 4.93
C PHE A 93 7.85 14.77 5.67
N HIS A 94 7.60 16.04 5.34
CA HIS A 94 8.05 17.17 6.14
C HIS A 94 7.04 17.46 7.27
N ALA A 95 7.50 18.06 8.37
CA ALA A 95 6.61 18.41 9.49
C ALA A 95 5.44 19.32 9.09
N ASN A 96 5.64 20.19 8.09
CA ASN A 96 4.60 21.07 7.57
C ASN A 96 3.52 20.34 6.75
N ASP A 97 3.80 19.15 6.21
CA ASP A 97 2.80 18.38 5.44
C ASP A 97 1.60 17.96 6.31
N PHE A 98 1.77 17.96 7.64
CA PHE A 98 0.72 17.69 8.62
C PHE A 98 -0.08 18.94 9.03
N ARG A 99 0.38 20.14 8.66
CA ARG A 99 -0.17 21.43 9.11
C ARG A 99 -0.74 22.26 7.96
N LEU A 100 -1.43 21.62 7.00
CA LEU A 100 -1.94 22.28 5.80
C LEU A 100 -2.80 23.52 6.10
N LYS A 101 -3.66 23.46 7.11
CA LYS A 101 -4.55 24.58 7.46
C LYS A 101 -3.83 25.59 8.33
N GLY A 102 -3.09 25.14 9.33
CA GLY A 102 -2.39 26.02 10.28
C GLY A 102 -1.20 26.76 9.68
N HIS A 103 -0.49 26.15 8.73
CA HIS A 103 0.68 26.72 8.07
C HIS A 103 0.33 27.37 6.72
N ASP A 104 -0.38 26.65 5.85
CA ASP A 104 -0.62 27.08 4.46
C ASP A 104 -2.03 27.66 4.23
N GLY A 105 -2.92 27.60 5.22
CA GLY A 105 -4.30 28.08 5.10
C GLY A 105 -5.22 27.25 4.19
N ILE A 106 -4.78 26.05 3.77
CA ILE A 106 -5.53 25.16 2.86
C ILE A 106 -5.90 23.84 3.54
N GLY A 107 -6.98 23.20 3.13
CA GLY A 107 -7.35 21.87 3.61
C GLY A 107 -7.58 21.79 5.13
N LEU A 108 -7.21 20.66 5.72
CA LEU A 108 -7.29 20.39 7.15
C LEU A 108 -5.92 19.93 7.67
N ASP A 109 -5.58 20.34 8.89
CA ASP A 109 -4.46 19.75 9.61
C ASP A 109 -4.75 18.28 9.88
N TRP A 110 -3.71 17.47 9.80
CA TRP A 110 -3.82 16.05 10.11
C TRP A 110 -4.03 15.85 11.62
N PRO A 111 -4.74 14.79 12.04
CA PRO A 111 -4.94 14.49 13.46
C PRO A 111 -3.68 13.91 14.14
N ILE A 112 -2.57 13.83 13.41
CA ILE A 112 -1.25 13.35 13.84
C ILE A 112 -0.19 14.30 13.30
N SER A 113 0.97 14.29 13.93
CA SER A 113 2.15 15.08 13.56
C SER A 113 3.28 14.19 13.05
N TYR A 114 4.32 14.80 12.49
CA TYR A 114 5.54 14.08 12.12
C TYR A 114 6.18 13.39 13.34
N ASP A 115 6.16 14.03 14.51
CA ASP A 115 6.71 13.48 15.76
C ASP A 115 5.98 12.20 16.20
N ASP A 116 4.71 12.03 15.80
CA ASP A 116 3.95 10.79 16.06
C ASP A 116 4.38 9.63 15.14
N LEU A 117 4.90 9.94 13.94
CA LEU A 117 5.31 8.94 12.94
C LEU A 117 6.80 8.62 12.98
N GLU A 118 7.65 9.58 13.35
CA GLU A 118 9.10 9.42 13.39
C GLU A 118 9.52 8.14 14.13
N PRO A 119 8.98 7.79 15.31
CA PRO A 119 9.36 6.56 16.00
C PRO A 119 8.99 5.27 15.24
N LEU A 120 7.99 5.31 14.35
CA LEU A 120 7.55 4.16 13.57
C LEU A 120 8.37 3.99 12.28
N CYS A 121 8.85 5.09 11.72
CA CYS A 121 9.74 5.08 10.56
C CYS A 121 11.20 4.85 10.95
N CYS A 122 11.60 5.31 12.15
CA CYS A 122 13.00 5.44 12.58
C CYS A 122 13.33 4.63 13.85
N GLY A 123 12.38 3.83 14.35
CA GLY A 123 12.47 3.09 15.60
C GLY A 123 13.44 1.89 15.59
N PRO A 124 13.58 1.20 16.74
CA PRO A 124 14.60 0.16 16.95
C PRO A 124 14.34 -1.03 16.02
N GLY A 125 15.15 -1.10 14.96
CA GLY A 125 15.02 -2.04 13.84
C GLY A 125 15.70 -1.53 12.56
N GLY A 126 15.92 -0.21 12.43
CA GLY A 126 16.73 0.38 11.35
C GLY A 126 18.24 0.17 11.52
N ASP A 127 18.99 0.10 10.41
CA ASP A 127 20.46 0.04 10.46
C ASP A 127 20.99 1.35 11.10
N PRO A 128 21.80 1.30 12.17
CA PRO A 128 22.37 2.49 12.79
C PRO A 128 23.26 3.35 11.85
N ARG A 129 23.57 2.86 10.64
CA ARG A 129 24.24 3.63 9.57
C ARG A 129 23.27 4.47 8.72
N GLU A 130 21.96 4.25 8.81
CA GLU A 130 20.96 5.06 8.12
C GLU A 130 20.64 6.33 8.93
N LYS A 131 21.35 7.41 8.61
CA LYS A 131 21.06 8.78 9.08
C LYS A 131 19.77 9.36 8.47
N LEU A 132 18.80 8.53 8.05
CA LEU A 132 17.62 8.97 7.29
C LEU A 132 16.71 9.90 8.08
N CYS A 133 16.70 9.77 9.41
CA CYS A 133 15.84 10.56 10.30
C CYS A 133 16.57 11.72 11.00
N GLN A 134 17.83 11.99 10.63
CA GLN A 134 18.55 13.18 11.10
C GLN A 134 18.51 14.33 10.10
N VAL A 135 17.50 14.36 9.22
CA VAL A 135 17.21 15.58 8.45
C VAL A 135 16.67 16.59 9.46
N GLY A 136 17.56 17.48 9.86
CA GLY A 136 17.36 18.43 10.93
C GLY A 136 16.08 19.24 10.77
N LYS A 137 15.66 19.80 11.90
CA LYS A 137 14.87 21.01 11.98
C LYS A 137 15.52 22.07 11.07
N ILE A 138 15.17 22.07 9.80
CA ILE A 138 15.48 23.17 8.90
C ILE A 138 14.69 24.36 9.47
N PRO A 139 15.33 25.49 9.80
CA PRO A 139 14.66 26.64 10.41
C PRO A 139 13.55 27.20 9.53
#